data_AF-I9KV68-F1
#
_entry.id   AF-I9KV68-F1
#
_cell.length_a   1.000
_cell.length_b   1.000
_cell.length_c   1.000
_cell.angle_alpha   90.00
_cell.angle_beta   90.00
_cell.angle_gamma   90.00
#
_symmetry.space_group_name_H-M   'P 1'
#
loop_
_entity.id
_entity.type
_entity.pdbx_description
1 polymer ?
#
loop_
_entity_poly.entity_id
_entity_poly.type
_entity_poly.pdbx_seq_one_letter_code
_entity_poly.pdbx_strand_id
1 'polypeptide(L)' 'MIKASELRDKDVIDINTGEKLGNIIDIEVNLEEGRVEGIVIPKETSFLGFLIKI' A
#
# COMPACT_ATOMS: atom_id res chain seq x y z
N MET A 1 -9.83 2.07 19.13
CA MET A 1 -8.56 1.47 18.70
C MET A 1 -8.73 1.10 17.25
N ILE A 2 -7.94 1.67 16.34
CA ILE A 2 -8.04 1.35 14.90
C ILE A 2 -7.43 -0.04 14.71
N LYS A 3 -8.15 -0.93 14.03
CA LYS A 3 -7.64 -2.28 13.74
C LYS A 3 -6.83 -2.26 12.46
N ALA A 4 -5.75 -3.05 12.40
CA ALA A 4 -4.99 -3.25 11.17
C ALA A 4 -5.88 -3.69 9.99
N SER A 5 -6.93 -4.49 10.26
CA SER A 5 -7.92 -4.90 9.27
C SER A 5 -8.70 -3.75 8.64
N GLU A 6 -8.89 -2.63 9.35
CA GLU A 6 -9.59 -1.44 8.84
C GLU A 6 -8.70 -0.59 7.93
N LEU A 7 -7.39 -0.85 7.91
CA LEU A 7 -6.42 -0.15 7.08
C LEU A 7 -6.22 -0.82 5.72
N ARG A 8 -6.44 -2.14 5.61
CA ARG A 8 -6.20 -2.94 4.39
C ARG A 8 -7.03 -2.55 3.16
N ASP A 9 -8.05 -1.72 3.31
CA ASP A 9 -8.86 -1.25 2.18
C ASP A 9 -8.69 0.26 1.92
N LYS A 10 -7.69 0.90 2.55
CA LYS A 10 -7.42 2.32 2.37
C LYS A 10 -6.43 2.57 1.24
N ASP A 11 -6.70 3.63 0.49
CA ASP A 11 -5.83 4.13 -0.57
C ASP A 11 -4.67 4.93 0.00
N VAL A 12 -3.49 4.73 -0.58
CA VAL A 12 -2.28 5.50 -0.32
C VAL A 12 -2.10 6.51 -1.43
N ILE A 13 -2.07 7.79 -1.05
CA ILE A 13 -2.02 8.92 -1.98
C ILE A 13 -0.74 9.72 -1.70
N ASP A 14 0.02 10.04 -2.74
CA ASP A 14 1.12 11.00 -2.63
C ASP A 14 0.54 12.42 -2.48
N ILE A 15 0.90 13.10 -1.39
CA ILE A 15 0.35 14.43 -1.07
C ILE A 15 0.86 15.56 -1.97
N ASN A 16 1.99 15.36 -2.65
CA ASN A 16 2.59 16.35 -3.53
C ASN A 16 2.03 16.25 -4.95
N THR A 17 1.75 15.03 -5.42
CA THR A 17 1.26 14.79 -6.79
C THR A 17 -0.24 14.51 -6.87
N GLY A 18 -0.85 14.04 -5.77
CA GLY A 18 -2.23 13.55 -5.73
C GLY A 18 -2.42 12.17 -6.35
N GLU A 19 -1.34 11.49 -6.74
CA GLU A 19 -1.38 10.19 -7.39
C GLU A 19 -1.72 9.07 -6.38
N LYS A 20 -2.57 8.14 -6.81
CA LYS A 20 -2.87 6.92 -6.04
C LYS A 20 -1.77 5.89 -6.28
N LEU A 21 -0.99 5.61 -5.25
CA LEU A 21 0.10 4.64 -5.30
C LEU A 21 -0.39 3.19 -5.19
N GLY A 22 -1.57 2.97 -4.59
CA GLY A 22 -2.17 1.65 -4.39
C GLY A 22 -3.02 1.60 -3.12
N ASN A 23 -3.66 0.46 -2.84
CA ASN A 23 -4.28 0.20 -1.54
C ASN A 23 -3.27 -0.48 -0.60
N ILE A 24 -3.42 -0.26 0.71
CA ILE A 24 -2.63 -1.00 1.71
C ILE A 24 -2.99 -2.49 1.62
N ILE A 25 -2.02 -3.39 1.56
CA ILE A 25 -2.28 -4.84 1.58
C ILE A 25 -1.79 -5.49 2.88
N ASP A 26 -0.79 -4.89 3.52
CA ASP A 26 -0.28 -5.35 4.81
C ASP A 26 0.41 -4.25 5.61
N ILE A 27 0.74 -4.55 6.86
CA ILE A 27 1.42 -3.65 7.80
C ILE A 27 2.64 -4.35 8.37
N GLU A 28 3.79 -3.67 8.36
CA GLU A 28 5.01 -4.15 8.99
C GLU A 28 5.08 -3.69 10.43
N VAL A 29 5.26 -4.64 11.34
CA VAL A 29 5.25 -4.41 12.79
C VAL A 29 6.52 -4.97 13.39
N ASN A 30 7.24 -4.11 14.11
CA ASN A 30 8.33 -4.55 14.98
C ASN A 30 7.73 -5.16 16.25
N LEU A 31 7.88 -6.47 16.41
CA LEU A 31 7.30 -7.21 17.53
C LEU A 31 8.08 -7.04 18.84
N GLU A 32 9.34 -6.61 18.78
CA GLU A 32 10.16 -6.35 19.97
C GLU A 32 9.78 -5.00 20.59
N GLU A 33 9.64 -3.96 19.77
CA GLU A 33 9.27 -2.62 20.21
C GLU A 33 7.75 -2.38 20.27
N GLY A 34 6.96 -3.24 19.63
CA GLY A 34 5.50 -3.13 19.57
C GLY A 34 4.99 -1.94 18.73
N ARG A 35 5.76 -1.51 17.73
CA ARG A 35 5.43 -0.36 16.87
C ARG A 35 5.27 -0.73 15.40
N VAL A 36 4.46 0.06 14.69
CA VAL A 36 4.35 -0.03 13.23
C VAL A 36 5.58 0.63 12.60
N GLU A 37 6.25 -0.08 11.69
CA GLU A 37 7.40 0.44 10.96
C GLU A 37 7.04 0.88 9.54
N GLY A 38 6.00 0.29 8.94
CA GLY A 38 5.59 0.63 7.59
C GLY A 38 4.27 0.01 7.15
N ILE A 39 3.87 0.36 5.93
CA ILE A 39 2.73 -0.22 5.21
C ILE A 39 3.22 -0.81 3.90
N VAL A 40 2.58 -1.89 3.48
CA VAL A 40 2.87 -2.55 2.20
C VAL A 40 1.78 -2.18 1.21
N ILE A 41 2.18 -1.69 0.04
CA ILE A 41 1.30 -1.44 -1.10
C ILE A 41 1.70 -2.34 -2.27
N PRO A 42 0.76 -2.81 -3.11
CA PRO A 42 1.10 -3.57 -4.31
C PRO A 42 1.88 -2.65 -5.25
N LYS A 43 2.95 -3.18 -5.84
CA LYS A 43 3.65 -2.47 -6.91
C LYS A 43 2.68 -2.27 -8.07
N GLU A 44 2.53 -1.05 -8.58
CA GLU A 44 1.83 -0.83 -9.84
C GLU A 44 2.56 -1.57 -10.96
N THR A 45 2.11 -2.79 -11.26
CA THR A 45 2.37 -3.40 -12.56
C THR A 45 1.52 -2.65 -13.55
N SER A 46 2.13 -1.74 -14.30
CA SER A 46 1.52 -1.11 -15.46
C SER A 46 0.94 -2.19 -16.37
N PHE A 47 -0.36 -2.45 -16.24
CA PHE A 47 -1.10 -3.40 -17.07
C PHE A 47 -1.04 -2.99 -18.55
N LEU A 48 -0.79 -1.69 -18.79
CA LEU A 48 -0.54 -1.12 -20.12
C LEU A 48 0.67 -1.75 -20.82
N GLY A 49 1.71 -2.15 -20.08
CA GLY A 49 2.89 -2.80 -20.69
C GLY A 49 2.63 -4.23 -21.17
N PHE A 50 1.69 -4.95 -20.54
CA PHE A 50 1.38 -6.33 -20.92
C PHE A 50 0.42 -6.41 -22.11
N LEU A 51 -0.50 -5.45 -22.24
CA LEU A 51 -1.43 -5.38 -23.38
C LEU A 51 -0.78 -4.90 -24.68
N ILE A 52 0.33 -4.16 -24.62
CA ILE A 52 1.05 -3.71 -25.83
C ILE A 52 2.01 -4.79 -26.37
N LYS A 53 2.28 -5.85 -25.59
CA LYS A 53 3.26 -6.91 -25.92
C LYS A 53 2.63 -8.24 -26.38
N ILE A 54 1.31 -8.27 -26.61
CA ILE A 54 0.57 -9.38 -27.25
C ILE A 54 0.15 -8.92 -28.64
#